data_AF-A0A7C4IQK9-F1
#
_entry.id   AF-A0A7C4IQK9-F1
#
_cell.length_a   1.000
_cell.length_b   1.000
_cell.length_c   1.000
_cell.angle_alpha   90.00
_cell.angle_beta   90.00
_cell.angle_gamma   90.00
#
_symmetry.space_group_name_H-M   'P 1'
#
loop_
_entity.id
_entity.type
_entity.pdbx_description
1 polymer ?
#
loop_
_entity_poly.entity_id
_entity_poly.type
_entity_poly.pdbx_seq_one_letter_code
_entity_poly.pdbx_strand_id
1 'polypeptide(L)'
;MEIKVYVPQKVEIPDAYIPALARRVADCLGPRAATISATRGHLIRQAVQDGLLRQLDHLIAEDGSVDLLCDPGAEIPLELDQQTLTLEQLLDALQMRRSWNDVSPSAEAA
;
A
#
# COMPACT_ATOMS: atom_id res chain seq x y z
N MET A 1 26.52 -1.92 21.93
CA MET A 1 25.05 -2.11 21.94
C MET A 1 24.47 -1.04 21.05
N GLU A 2 23.71 -1.42 20.04
CA GLU A 2 23.06 -0.50 19.10
C GLU A 2 21.55 -0.58 19.31
N ILE A 3 20.87 0.56 19.30
CA ILE A 3 19.43 0.67 19.52
C ILE A 3 18.85 1.59 18.45
N LYS A 4 17.88 1.08 17.68
CA LYS A 4 17.11 1.88 16.72
C LYS A 4 15.93 2.54 17.43
N VAL A 5 15.85 3.85 17.34
CA VAL A 5 14.74 4.64 17.89
C VAL A 5 13.89 5.14 16.74
N TYR A 6 12.64 4.69 16.67
CA TYR A 6 11.70 5.10 15.62
C TYR A 6 11.01 6.39 16.03
N VAL A 7 11.06 7.39 15.14
CA VAL A 7 10.35 8.66 15.31
C VAL A 7 9.12 8.65 14.40
N PRO A 8 7.91 8.95 14.91
CA PRO A 8 6.72 9.03 14.07
C PRO A 8 6.90 10.04 12.93
N GLN A 9 6.63 9.60 11.71
CA GLN A 9 6.62 10.46 10.53
C GLN A 9 5.31 10.30 9.76
N LYS A 10 4.82 11.40 9.20
CA LYS A 10 3.67 11.38 8.28
C LYS A 10 4.19 11.38 6.85
N VAL A 11 3.64 10.49 6.05
CA VAL A 11 3.93 10.38 4.62
C VAL A 11 2.61 10.32 3.86
N GLU A 12 2.57 10.93 2.69
CA GLU A 12 1.42 10.91 1.81
C GLU A 12 1.79 10.15 0.55
N ILE A 13 0.94 9.19 0.17
CA ILE A 13 1.03 8.46 -1.09
C ILE A 13 -0.23 8.83 -1.86
N PRO A 14 -0.13 9.48 -3.04
CA PRO A 14 -1.30 9.84 -3.81
C PRO A 14 -2.11 8.60 -4.22
N ASP A 15 -3.43 8.66 -4.09
CA ASP A 15 -4.36 7.56 -4.36
C ASP A 15 -4.17 6.92 -5.73
N ALA A 16 -3.76 7.72 -6.73
CA ALA A 16 -3.47 7.26 -8.08
C ALA A 16 -2.40 6.15 -8.15
N TYR A 17 -1.47 6.12 -7.19
CA TYR A 17 -0.39 5.12 -7.13
C TYR A 17 -0.78 3.85 -6.37
N ILE A 18 -1.83 3.89 -5.54
CA ILE A 18 -2.22 2.78 -4.67
C ILE A 18 -2.47 1.47 -5.45
N PRO A 19 -3.19 1.45 -6.60
CA PRO A 19 -3.38 0.22 -7.36
C PRO A 19 -2.08 -0.36 -7.93
N ALA A 20 -1.17 0.49 -8.40
CA ALA A 20 0.11 0.04 -8.95
C ALA A 20 1.01 -0.53 -7.85
N LEU A 21 1.04 0.11 -6.67
CA LEU A 21 1.75 -0.38 -5.50
C LEU A 21 1.20 -1.71 -5.01
N ALA A 22 -0.13 -1.82 -4.84
CA ALA A 22 -0.77 -3.06 -4.42
C ALA A 22 -0.49 -4.22 -5.39
N ARG A 23 -0.47 -3.95 -6.71
CA ARG A 23 -0.18 -4.96 -7.73
C ARG A 23 1.25 -5.47 -7.57
N ARG A 24 2.24 -4.56 -7.48
CA ARG A 24 3.64 -4.94 -7.30
C ARG A 24 3.87 -5.75 -6.03
N VAL A 25 3.25 -5.35 -4.92
CA VAL A 25 3.32 -6.12 -3.67
C VAL A 25 2.75 -7.53 -3.86
N ALA A 26 1.58 -7.65 -4.50
CA ALA A 26 0.97 -8.95 -4.76
C ALA A 26 1.86 -9.83 -5.67
N ASP A 27 2.43 -9.25 -6.73
CA ASP A 27 3.34 -9.95 -7.64
C ASP A 27 4.60 -10.44 -6.92
N CYS A 28 5.18 -9.64 -6.02
CA CYS A 28 6.32 -10.03 -5.18
C CYS A 28 5.98 -11.16 -4.18
N LEU A 29 4.76 -11.17 -3.63
CA LEU A 29 4.30 -12.21 -2.70
C LEU A 29 3.82 -13.49 -3.40
N GLY A 30 3.49 -13.41 -4.68
CA GLY A 30 3.00 -14.53 -5.47
C GLY A 30 1.76 -15.18 -4.83
N PRO A 31 1.69 -16.52 -4.74
CA PRO A 31 0.52 -17.22 -4.17
C PRO A 31 0.15 -16.83 -2.74
N ARG A 32 1.07 -16.19 -1.99
CA ARG A 32 0.81 -15.73 -0.62
C ARG A 32 -0.05 -14.47 -0.58
N ALA A 33 -0.19 -13.75 -1.69
CA ALA A 33 -1.03 -12.55 -1.77
C ALA A 33 -2.51 -12.82 -1.45
N ALA A 34 -2.97 -14.05 -1.72
CA ALA A 34 -4.33 -14.51 -1.43
C ALA A 34 -4.59 -14.73 0.07
N THR A 35 -3.56 -14.90 0.90
CA THR A 35 -3.70 -15.30 2.31
C THR A 35 -3.18 -14.26 3.30
N ILE A 36 -2.31 -13.35 2.85
CA ILE A 36 -1.78 -12.26 3.67
C ILE A 36 -2.73 -11.07 3.62
N SER A 37 -3.07 -10.54 4.79
CA SER A 37 -3.80 -9.28 4.90
C SER A 37 -3.02 -8.14 4.26
N ALA A 38 -3.68 -7.36 3.41
CA ALA A 38 -3.12 -6.13 2.89
C ALA A 38 -2.97 -5.12 4.04
N THR A 39 -1.80 -4.52 4.17
CA THR A 39 -1.53 -3.51 5.22
C THR A 39 -0.95 -2.26 4.58
N ARG A 40 -1.09 -1.12 5.28
CA ARG A 40 -0.43 0.12 4.86
C ARG A 40 1.10 -0.04 4.76
N GLY A 41 1.69 -0.84 5.64
CA GLY A 41 3.13 -1.11 5.62
C GLY A 41 3.60 -1.76 4.33
N HIS A 42 2.81 -2.66 3.72
CA HIS A 42 3.13 -3.21 2.41
C HIS A 42 3.22 -2.12 1.33
N LEU A 43 2.23 -1.22 1.29
CA LEU A 43 2.18 -0.14 0.29
C LEU A 43 3.30 0.88 0.48
N ILE A 44 3.61 1.25 1.74
CA ILE A 44 4.67 2.22 2.05
C ILE A 44 6.03 1.64 1.68
N ARG A 45 6.32 0.38 2.05
CA ARG A 45 7.60 -0.27 1.70
C ARG A 45 7.78 -0.33 0.18
N GLN A 46 6.74 -0.70 -0.57
CA GLN A 46 6.79 -0.67 -2.02
C GLN A 46 7.00 0.74 -2.58
N ALA A 47 6.37 1.76 -2.00
CA ALA A 47 6.52 3.14 -2.45
C ALA A 47 7.95 3.68 -2.22
N VAL A 48 8.61 3.26 -1.13
CA VAL A 48 10.03 3.55 -0.89
C VAL A 48 10.89 2.84 -1.94
N GLN A 49 10.67 1.53 -2.17
CA GLN A 49 11.42 0.76 -3.17
C GLN A 49 11.23 1.29 -4.60
N ASP A 50 10.05 1.80 -4.93
CA ASP A 50 9.74 2.42 -6.22
C ASP A 50 10.32 3.85 -6.36
N GLY A 51 10.91 4.41 -5.30
CA GLY A 51 11.47 5.77 -5.30
C GLY A 51 10.41 6.88 -5.30
N LEU A 52 9.16 6.58 -4.92
CA LEU A 52 8.09 7.58 -4.75
C LEU A 52 8.30 8.43 -3.49
N LEU A 53 8.98 7.87 -2.48
CA LEU A 53 9.25 8.53 -1.20
C LEU A 53 10.77 8.71 -1.01
N ARG A 54 11.41 9.47 -1.90
CA ARG A 54 12.88 9.64 -1.94
C ARG A 54 13.50 10.11 -0.63
N GLN A 55 12.74 10.87 0.17
CA GLN A 55 13.17 11.29 1.50
C GLN A 55 13.43 10.12 2.46
N LEU A 56 12.94 8.91 2.13
CA LEU A 56 13.09 7.68 2.90
C LEU A 56 14.09 6.69 2.27
N ASP A 57 14.82 7.06 1.20
CA ASP A 57 15.77 6.15 0.53
C ASP A 57 16.85 5.61 1.49
N HIS A 58 17.18 6.36 2.52
CA HIS A 58 18.11 5.96 3.59
C HIS A 58 17.61 4.78 4.44
N LEU A 59 16.34 4.39 4.32
CA LEU A 59 15.76 3.22 4.98
C LEU A 59 15.93 1.94 4.14
N ILE A 60 16.42 2.03 2.90
CA ILE A 60 16.69 0.87 2.06
C ILE A 60 18.01 0.24 2.52
N ALA A 61 17.93 -0.98 3.03
CA ALA A 61 19.09 -1.76 3.43
C ALA A 61 19.87 -2.29 2.22
N GLU A 62 21.08 -2.80 2.46
CA GLU A 62 21.97 -3.33 1.42
C GLU A 62 21.35 -4.51 0.64
N ASP A 63 20.42 -5.23 1.25
CA ASP A 63 19.67 -6.34 0.63
C ASP A 63 18.41 -5.89 -0.14
N GLY A 64 18.14 -4.58 -0.19
CA GLY A 64 16.96 -4.00 -0.82
C GLY A 64 15.68 -4.06 0.02
N SER A 65 15.74 -4.57 1.25
CA SER A 65 14.63 -4.48 2.22
C SER A 65 14.47 -3.05 2.74
N VAL A 66 13.27 -2.69 3.17
CA VAL A 66 12.99 -1.36 3.73
C VAL A 66 12.83 -1.49 5.24
N ASP A 67 13.76 -0.87 5.98
CA ASP A 67 13.80 -0.82 7.44
C ASP A 67 12.78 0.19 7.98
N LEU A 68 11.51 -0.17 7.87
CA LEU A 68 10.39 0.65 8.29
C LEU A 68 9.48 -0.14 9.22
N LEU A 69 9.27 0.41 10.41
CA LEU A 69 8.26 -0.04 11.35
C LEU A 69 6.99 0.79 11.16
N CYS A 70 5.96 0.18 10.59
CA CYS A 70 4.60 0.67 10.80
C CYS A 70 4.17 0.18 12.19
N ASP A 71 3.69 1.06 13.05
CA ASP A 71 3.25 0.72 14.41
C ASP A 71 2.38 -0.58 14.37
N PRO A 72 2.72 -1.65 15.09
CA PRO A 72 1.98 -2.91 15.07
C PRO A 72 0.52 -2.80 15.52
N GLY A 73 0.17 -1.79 16.35
CA GLY A 73 -1.22 -1.46 16.67
C GLY A 73 -1.94 -0.68 15.55
N ALA A 74 -1.17 -0.17 14.58
CA ALA A 74 -1.61 0.64 13.44
C ALA A 74 -1.27 0.04 12.06
N GLU A 75 -0.61 -1.13 11.97
CA GLU A 75 -0.67 -2.06 10.82
C GLU A 75 -2.07 -2.69 10.75
N ILE A 76 -3.08 -1.85 10.99
CA ILE A 76 -4.49 -2.10 10.77
C ILE A 76 -4.57 -2.53 9.31
N PRO A 77 -5.07 -3.75 9.05
CA PRO A 77 -5.32 -4.20 7.70
C PRO A 77 -6.13 -3.16 6.95
N LEU A 78 -5.94 -3.08 5.64
CA LEU A 78 -6.79 -2.23 4.84
C LEU A 78 -8.21 -2.82 4.89
N GLU A 79 -9.13 -2.05 5.44
CA GLU A 79 -10.52 -2.43 5.60
C GLU A 79 -11.38 -1.74 4.56
N LEU A 80 -12.31 -2.50 3.98
CA LEU A 80 -13.44 -1.99 3.21
C LEU A 80 -14.70 -2.58 3.80
N ASP A 81 -15.70 -1.76 4.09
CA ASP A 81 -16.96 -2.17 4.70
C ASP A 81 -16.79 -3.04 5.97
N GLN A 82 -15.82 -2.69 6.83
CA GLN A 82 -15.47 -3.39 8.08
C GLN A 82 -14.93 -4.81 7.87
N GLN A 83 -14.47 -5.15 6.66
CA GLN A 83 -13.77 -6.40 6.37
C GLN A 83 -12.30 -6.14 6.06
N THR A 84 -11.43 -6.89 6.74
CA THR A 84 -10.00 -6.97 6.41
C THR A 84 -9.83 -7.57 5.02
N LEU A 85 -9.13 -6.86 4.15
CA LEU A 85 -8.83 -7.31 2.80
C LEU A 85 -7.49 -8.03 2.74
N THR A 86 -7.42 -9.08 1.92
CA THR A 86 -6.16 -9.59 1.37
C THR A 86 -5.66 -8.68 0.24
N LEU A 87 -4.43 -8.87 -0.22
CA LEU A 87 -3.88 -8.06 -1.32
C LEU A 87 -4.62 -8.27 -2.64
N GLU A 88 -5.06 -9.50 -2.93
CA GLU A 88 -5.89 -9.78 -4.10
C GLU A 88 -7.27 -9.10 -3.98
N GLN A 89 -7.91 -9.18 -2.82
CA GLN A 89 -9.20 -8.53 -2.58
C GLN A 89 -9.11 -7.01 -2.67
N LEU A 90 -8.01 -6.41 -2.20
CA LEU A 90 -7.74 -4.98 -2.37
C LEU A 90 -7.64 -4.61 -3.86
N LEU A 91 -6.96 -5.43 -4.66
CA LEU A 91 -6.82 -5.18 -6.10
C LEU A 91 -8.16 -5.29 -6.82
N ASP A 92 -9.00 -6.26 -6.45
CA ASP A 92 -10.34 -6.41 -7.01
C ASP A 92 -11.23 -5.22 -6.63
N ALA A 93 -11.19 -4.79 -5.37
CA ALA A 93 -11.92 -3.62 -4.89
C ALA A 93 -11.50 -2.33 -5.61
N LEU A 94 -10.19 -2.12 -5.81
CA LEU A 94 -9.66 -0.95 -6.52
C LEU A 94 -10.05 -0.96 -8.01
N GLN A 95 -10.08 -2.13 -8.65
CA GLN A 95 -10.56 -2.29 -10.02
C GLN A 95 -12.07 -2.02 -10.12
N MET A 96 -12.87 -2.53 -9.18
CA MET A 96 -14.30 -2.24 -9.11
C MET A 96 -14.58 -0.74 -8.90
N ARG A 97 -13.83 -0.05 -8.03
CA ARG A 97 -13.99 1.40 -7.85
C ARG A 97 -13.60 2.20 -9.10
N ARG A 98 -12.55 1.79 -9.83
CA ARG A 98 -12.23 2.38 -11.14
C ARG A 98 -13.36 2.17 -12.13
N SER A 99 -13.91 0.95 -12.21
CA SER A 99 -15.06 0.65 -13.06
C SER A 99 -16.29 1.48 -12.69
N TRP A 100 -16.56 1.72 -11.40
CA TRP A 100 -17.64 2.61 -10.96
C TRP A 100 -17.42 4.08 -11.35
N ASN A 101 -16.18 4.58 -11.23
CA ASN A 101 -15.86 5.95 -11.64
C ASN A 101 -15.89 6.12 -13.17
N ASP A 102 -15.47 5.11 -13.94
CA ASP A 102 -15.50 5.12 -15.40
C ASP A 102 -16.92 4.96 -16.00
N VAL A 103 -17.87 4.43 -15.23
CA VAL A 103 -19.29 4.36 -15.62
C VAL A 103 -20.04 5.68 -15.36
N SER A 104 -19.42 6.65 -14.67
CA SER A 104 -19.99 7.97 -14.45
C SER A 104 -19.32 9.05 -15.32
N PRO A 105 -19.68 9.14 -16.61
CA PRO A 105 -19.73 10.42 -17.30
C PRO A 105 -20.99 10.56 -18.17
N SER A 106 -22.09 11.04 -17.59
CA SER A 106 -23.13 11.85 -18.27
C SER A 106 -24.33 12.09 -17.34
N ALA A 107 -24.33 13.20 -16.62
CA ALA A 107 -25.56 13.83 -16.14
C ALA A 107 -25.31 15.29 -15.72
N GLU A 108 -24.73 16.11 -16.60
CA GLU A 108 -24.90 17.56 -16.50
C GLU A 108 -24.74 18.20 -17.88
N ALA A 109 -25.78 18.05 -18.68
CA ALA A 109 -26.09 18.90 -19.83
C ALA A 109 -27.60 18.82 -20.09
N ALA A 110 -28.37 19.64 -19.36
CA ALA A 110 -29.72 20.10 -19.70
C ALA A 110 -30.06 21.31 -18.84
#